data_AF-A0A2E1LU28-F1
#
_entry.id   AF-A0A2E1LU28-F1
#
_cell.length_a   1.000
_cell.length_b   1.000
_cell.length_c   1.000
_cell.angle_alpha   90.00
_cell.angle_beta   90.00
_cell.angle_gamma   90.00
#
_symmetry.space_group_name_H-M   'P 1'
#
loop_
_entity.id
_entity.type
_entity.pdbx_description
1 polymer ?
#
loop_
_entity_poly.entity_id
_entity_poly.type
_entity_poly.pdbx_seq_one_letter_code
_entity_poly.pdbx_strand_id
1 'polypeptide(L)'
;MNAFIAVIINGHPAYLDFLPKSLLLMIVISLLIASFYIIHRLGGRHWAFVYVALIPFLNWSFGIIPEFQIVAPDATFSKGISLHPMTIVTGLVFVVRDFVQREMHSRVLICMALAIGWSFFYAWPVIALASGIAFAVSETFDWLVYTFTKYRLSTRILISSAVAAPIDTSIFLYGADLAQQMEFGLEPGNTLHLANWIVFIIGKMIGAFVISNAVRRQEDAGRINPHEA
;
A
#
# COMPACT_ATOMS: atom_id res chain seq x y z
N MET A 1 11.50 26.67 8.71
CA MET A 1 10.38 25.71 8.57
C MET A 1 10.43 24.78 9.76
N ASN A 2 9.37 24.66 10.57
CA ASN A 2 9.41 23.85 11.81
C ASN A 2 9.74 22.39 11.47
N ALA A 3 10.62 21.73 12.22
CA ALA A 3 11.03 20.34 11.98
C ALA A 3 9.83 19.37 11.85
N PHE A 4 8.77 19.63 12.60
CA PHE A 4 7.50 18.89 12.51
C PHE A 4 6.82 19.00 11.14
N ILE A 5 6.82 20.19 10.54
CA ILE A 5 6.25 20.41 9.19
C ILE A 5 7.12 19.71 8.14
N ALA A 6 8.44 19.74 8.29
CA ALA A 6 9.37 19.06 7.39
C ALA A 6 9.17 17.53 7.39
N VAL A 7 8.86 16.94 8.55
CA VAL A 7 8.53 15.52 8.68
C VAL A 7 7.19 15.19 8.02
N ILE A 8 6.16 16.04 8.16
CA ILE A 8 4.85 15.80 7.53
C ILE A 8 4.93 15.80 5.99
N ILE A 9 5.78 16.65 5.43
CA ILE A 9 5.95 16.80 3.98
C ILE A 9 7.14 16.00 3.42
N ASN A 10 7.76 15.14 4.23
CA ASN A 10 8.88 14.29 3.82
C ASN A 10 10.04 15.08 3.16
N GLY A 11 10.36 16.25 3.73
CA GLY A 11 11.43 17.12 3.25
C GLY A 11 11.12 17.97 2.01
N HIS A 12 9.96 17.82 1.34
CA HIS A 12 9.64 18.57 0.12
C HIS A 12 8.32 19.35 0.18
N PRO A 13 8.39 20.69 0.05
CA PRO A 13 7.30 21.47 -0.50
C PRO A 13 7.68 22.20 -1.80
N ALA A 14 8.88 22.01 -2.37
CA ALA A 14 9.36 22.85 -3.46
C ALA A 14 8.43 22.87 -4.69
N TYR A 15 7.74 21.75 -4.98
CA TYR A 15 6.77 21.67 -6.07
C TYR A 15 5.36 22.16 -5.70
N LEU A 16 5.10 22.51 -4.44
CA LEU A 16 3.85 23.11 -3.95
C LEU A 16 4.03 24.58 -3.53
N ASP A 17 5.27 25.05 -3.41
CA ASP A 17 5.63 26.42 -3.05
C ASP A 17 5.22 27.46 -4.12
N PHE A 18 4.77 27.02 -5.29
CA PHE A 18 4.19 27.89 -6.32
C PHE A 18 2.81 28.46 -5.93
N LEU A 19 2.16 27.92 -4.89
CA LEU A 19 0.88 28.40 -4.38
C LEU A 19 1.00 29.07 -3.00
N PRO A 20 0.23 30.13 -2.72
CA PRO A 20 0.13 30.67 -1.38
C PRO A 20 -0.46 29.62 -0.42
N LYS A 21 0.11 29.51 0.79
CA LYS A 21 -0.25 28.48 1.78
C LYS A 21 -1.74 28.45 2.15
N SER A 22 -2.40 29.61 2.18
CA SER A 22 -3.84 29.72 2.42
C SER A 22 -4.67 29.06 1.31
N LEU A 23 -4.26 29.24 0.05
CA LEU A 23 -4.90 28.62 -1.09
C LEU A 23 -4.66 27.10 -1.10
N LEU A 24 -3.44 26.67 -0.79
CA LEU A 24 -3.11 25.25 -0.65
C LEU A 24 -3.98 24.59 0.44
N LEU A 25 -4.14 25.23 1.59
CA LEU A 25 -5.02 24.75 2.65
C LEU A 25 -6.48 24.62 2.18
N MET A 26 -6.99 25.62 1.45
CA MET A 26 -8.34 25.57 0.88
C MET A 26 -8.50 24.43 -0.14
N ILE A 27 -7.51 24.20 -0.99
CA ILE A 27 -7.49 23.10 -1.96
C ILE A 27 -7.52 21.76 -1.21
N VAL A 28 -6.67 21.57 -0.21
CA VAL A 28 -6.61 20.34 0.58
C VAL A 28 -7.95 20.07 1.28
N ILE A 29 -8.53 21.06 1.95
CA ILE A 29 -9.85 20.93 2.60
C ILE A 29 -10.92 20.56 1.56
N SER A 30 -10.92 21.22 0.40
CA SER A 30 -11.89 20.95 -0.67
C SER A 30 -11.73 19.52 -1.22
N LEU A 31 -10.50 19.06 -1.43
CA LEU A 31 -10.21 17.70 -1.87
C LEU A 31 -10.60 16.66 -0.81
N LEU A 32 -10.42 16.95 0.49
CA LEU A 32 -10.86 16.06 1.57
C LEU A 32 -12.38 15.92 1.58
N ILE A 33 -13.10 17.03 1.49
CA ILE A 33 -14.57 17.04 1.41
C ILE A 33 -15.04 16.29 0.16
N ALA A 34 -14.41 16.55 -0.99
CA ALA A 34 -14.74 15.87 -2.24
C ALA A 34 -14.47 14.35 -2.16
N SER A 35 -13.32 13.94 -1.61
CA SER A 35 -12.98 12.53 -1.41
C SER A 35 -13.99 11.85 -0.49
N PHE A 36 -14.36 12.51 0.62
CA PHE A 36 -15.36 12.00 1.54
C PHE A 36 -16.72 11.80 0.87
N TYR A 37 -17.17 12.82 0.14
CA TYR A 37 -18.42 12.79 -0.59
C TYR A 37 -18.44 11.69 -1.66
N ILE A 38 -17.37 11.54 -2.44
CA ILE A 38 -17.23 10.51 -3.48
C ILE A 38 -17.30 9.12 -2.87
N ILE A 39 -16.52 8.84 -1.83
CA ILE A 39 -16.50 7.53 -1.15
C ILE A 39 -17.90 7.19 -0.62
N HIS A 40 -18.53 8.13 0.08
CA HIS A 40 -19.86 7.93 0.63
C HIS A 40 -20.92 7.69 -0.47
N ARG A 41 -20.89 8.45 -1.56
CA ARG A 41 -21.83 8.32 -2.69
C ARG A 41 -21.65 7.02 -3.46
N LEU A 42 -20.45 6.46 -3.47
CA LEU A 42 -20.16 5.17 -4.10
C LEU A 42 -20.53 3.96 -3.24
N GLY A 43 -21.03 4.19 -2.01
CA GLY A 43 -21.41 3.15 -1.05
C GLY A 43 -20.29 2.76 -0.08
N GLY A 44 -19.15 3.44 -0.13
CA GLY A 44 -18.02 3.18 0.75
C GLY A 44 -18.36 3.46 2.21
N ARG A 45 -18.01 2.50 3.08
CA ARG A 45 -18.17 2.60 4.53
C ARG A 45 -16.81 2.69 5.19
N HIS A 46 -16.73 2.24 6.44
CA HIS A 46 -15.56 2.36 7.29
C HIS A 46 -14.28 1.84 6.59
N TRP A 47 -14.33 0.68 5.93
CA TRP A 47 -13.15 0.10 5.27
C TRP A 47 -12.63 0.95 4.10
N ALA A 48 -13.50 1.58 3.33
CA ALA A 48 -13.10 2.41 2.20
C ALA A 48 -12.30 3.64 2.65
N PHE A 49 -12.72 4.27 3.76
CA PHE A 49 -11.97 5.38 4.36
C PHE A 49 -10.63 4.93 4.92
N VAL A 50 -10.60 3.79 5.61
CA VAL A 50 -9.36 3.20 6.13
C VAL A 50 -8.39 2.90 4.98
N TYR A 51 -8.88 2.29 3.89
CA TYR A 51 -8.07 1.99 2.71
C TYR A 51 -7.46 3.24 2.07
N VAL A 52 -8.27 4.28 1.85
CA VAL A 52 -7.83 5.55 1.24
C VAL A 52 -6.81 6.28 2.11
N ALA A 53 -6.91 6.17 3.44
CA ALA A 53 -5.95 6.75 4.36
C ALA A 53 -4.64 5.93 4.46
N LEU A 54 -4.71 4.60 4.33
CA LEU A 54 -3.55 3.72 4.49
C LEU A 54 -2.51 3.89 3.38
N ILE A 55 -2.91 4.12 2.13
CA ILE A 55 -1.95 4.24 1.01
C ILE A 55 -1.06 5.50 1.15
N PRO A 56 -1.58 6.72 1.34
CA PRO A 56 -0.75 7.90 1.61
C PRO A 56 0.10 7.72 2.87
N PHE A 57 -0.44 7.10 3.91
CA PHE A 57 0.29 6.81 5.14
C PHE A 57 1.48 5.88 4.91
N LEU A 58 1.31 4.81 4.13
CA LEU A 58 2.40 3.91 3.74
C LEU A 58 3.47 4.66 2.96
N ASN A 59 3.06 5.41 1.94
CA ASN A 59 3.98 6.13 1.07
C ASN A 59 4.78 7.20 1.82
N TRP A 60 4.13 7.92 2.74
CA TRP A 60 4.79 8.84 3.67
C TRP A 60 5.78 8.09 4.58
N SER A 61 5.34 6.96 5.16
CA SER A 61 6.15 6.16 6.08
C SER A 61 7.42 5.61 5.41
N PHE A 62 7.36 5.20 4.15
CA PHE A 62 8.52 4.70 3.40
C PHE A 62 9.62 5.73 3.18
N GLY A 63 9.32 7.03 3.20
CA GLY A 63 10.35 8.06 3.08
C GLY A 63 10.98 8.49 4.42
N ILE A 64 10.35 8.14 5.55
CA ILE A 64 10.78 8.61 6.89
C ILE A 64 11.30 7.48 7.75
N ILE A 65 10.68 6.32 7.67
CA ILE A 65 11.08 5.15 8.44
C ILE A 65 12.24 4.50 7.69
N PRO A 66 13.43 4.38 8.30
CA PRO A 66 14.53 3.68 7.66
C PRO A 66 14.24 2.18 7.61
N GLU A 67 14.75 1.52 6.58
CA GLU A 67 14.81 0.06 6.55
C GLU A 67 15.76 -0.46 7.62
N PHE A 68 15.44 -1.62 8.21
CA PHE A 68 16.32 -2.29 9.14
C PHE A 68 16.99 -3.47 8.46
N GLN A 69 18.30 -3.58 8.65
CA GLN A 69 19.07 -4.68 8.11
C GLN A 69 18.96 -5.89 9.04
N ILE A 70 18.44 -7.00 8.52
CA ILE A 70 18.37 -8.28 9.23
C ILE A 70 19.70 -9.02 9.11
N VAL A 71 20.28 -9.01 7.90
CA VAL A 71 21.54 -9.69 7.60
C VAL A 71 22.46 -8.71 6.89
N ALA A 72 23.63 -8.47 7.45
CA ALA A 72 24.67 -7.66 6.81
C ALA A 72 25.19 -8.36 5.55
N PRO A 73 25.72 -7.62 4.55
CA PRO A 73 26.21 -8.25 3.34
C PRO A 73 27.40 -9.16 3.67
N ASP A 74 27.33 -10.42 3.22
CA ASP A 74 28.36 -11.42 3.43
C ASP A 74 28.60 -12.24 2.13
N ALA A 75 29.44 -13.28 2.21
CA ALA A 75 29.73 -14.13 1.06
C ALA A 75 28.49 -14.91 0.53
N THR A 76 27.44 -15.06 1.34
CA THR A 76 26.21 -15.78 1.02
C THR A 76 25.12 -14.83 0.50
N PHE A 77 25.03 -13.63 1.08
CA PHE A 77 24.11 -12.55 0.74
C PHE A 77 24.91 -11.31 0.37
N SER A 78 25.34 -11.21 -0.89
CA SER A 78 26.21 -10.13 -1.38
C SER A 78 25.67 -8.71 -1.19
N LYS A 79 24.35 -8.56 -1.03
CA LYS A 79 23.67 -7.29 -0.78
C LYS A 79 22.97 -7.21 0.60
N GLY A 80 23.15 -8.23 1.44
CA GLY A 80 22.48 -8.36 2.73
C GLY A 80 20.98 -8.65 2.59
N ILE A 81 20.26 -8.57 3.71
CA ILE A 81 18.79 -8.64 3.76
C ILE A 81 18.29 -7.46 4.57
N SER A 82 17.46 -6.63 3.95
CA SER A 82 16.79 -5.50 4.58
C SER A 82 15.29 -5.75 4.64
N LEU A 83 14.66 -5.39 5.75
CA LEU A 83 13.22 -5.43 5.89
C LEU A 83 12.73 -4.05 6.29
N HIS A 84 11.65 -3.62 5.64
CA HIS A 84 10.97 -2.41 6.02
C HIS A 84 9.78 -2.78 6.93
N PRO A 85 9.61 -2.19 8.13
CA PRO A 85 8.51 -2.56 9.04
C PRO A 85 7.14 -2.44 8.36
N MET A 86 7.02 -1.45 7.46
CA MET A 86 5.79 -1.22 6.69
C MET A 86 5.46 -2.33 5.71
N THR A 87 6.37 -3.25 5.39
CA THR A 87 6.08 -4.42 4.54
C THR A 87 4.93 -5.26 5.10
N ILE A 88 4.90 -5.47 6.42
CA ILE A 88 3.80 -6.20 7.06
C ILE A 88 2.49 -5.40 6.95
N VAL A 89 2.57 -4.08 7.15
CA VAL A 89 1.43 -3.16 7.04
C VAL A 89 0.90 -3.11 5.61
N THR A 90 1.76 -3.12 4.59
CA THR A 90 1.40 -3.26 3.19
C THR A 90 0.66 -4.57 2.92
N GLY A 91 1.08 -5.67 3.55
CA GLY A 91 0.34 -6.93 3.49
C GLY A 91 -1.09 -6.81 4.05
N LEU A 92 -1.26 -6.08 5.16
CA LEU A 92 -2.58 -5.79 5.73
C LEU A 92 -3.42 -4.90 4.82
N VAL A 93 -2.82 -4.02 4.02
CA VAL A 93 -3.55 -3.21 3.03
C VAL A 93 -4.24 -4.08 1.98
N PHE A 94 -3.63 -5.19 1.54
CA PHE A 94 -4.30 -6.13 0.64
C PHE A 94 -5.55 -6.74 1.29
N VAL A 95 -5.48 -7.05 2.58
CA VAL A 95 -6.63 -7.58 3.31
C VAL A 95 -7.72 -6.53 3.51
N VAL A 96 -7.35 -5.29 3.81
CA VAL A 96 -8.31 -4.18 3.91
C VAL A 96 -8.99 -3.94 2.56
N ARG A 97 -8.21 -3.98 1.46
CA ARG A 97 -8.73 -3.89 0.10
C ARG A 97 -9.76 -4.98 -0.18
N ASP A 98 -9.47 -6.22 0.16
CA ASP A 98 -10.39 -7.35 -0.01
C ASP A 98 -11.76 -7.08 0.66
N PHE A 99 -11.78 -6.43 1.84
CA PHE A 99 -13.02 -5.99 2.49
C PHE A 99 -13.71 -4.84 1.76
N VAL A 100 -12.96 -3.85 1.27
CA VAL A 100 -13.53 -2.74 0.47
C VAL A 100 -14.12 -3.25 -0.83
N GLN A 101 -13.46 -4.20 -1.50
CA GLN A 101 -13.94 -4.79 -2.74
C GLN A 101 -15.20 -5.63 -2.52
N ARG A 102 -15.35 -6.25 -1.34
CA ARG A 102 -16.61 -6.87 -0.93
C ARG A 102 -17.73 -5.84 -0.79
N GLU A 103 -17.46 -4.70 -0.15
CA GLU A 103 -18.47 -3.65 0.08
C GLU A 103 -18.82 -2.84 -1.19
N MET A 104 -17.84 -2.57 -2.05
CA MET A 104 -17.92 -1.60 -3.14
C MET A 104 -17.76 -2.22 -4.53
N HIS A 105 -17.45 -3.52 -4.63
CA HIS A 105 -17.14 -4.22 -5.88
C HIS A 105 -16.05 -3.48 -6.68
N SER A 106 -16.27 -3.26 -7.98
CA SER A 106 -15.31 -2.58 -8.88
C SER A 106 -15.04 -1.11 -8.54
N ARG A 107 -15.85 -0.49 -7.67
CA ARG A 107 -15.69 0.93 -7.30
C ARG A 107 -14.49 1.16 -6.38
N VAL A 108 -13.87 0.10 -5.86
CA VAL A 108 -12.60 0.15 -5.11
C VAL A 108 -11.48 0.84 -5.92
N LEU A 109 -11.49 0.73 -7.26
CA LEU A 109 -10.54 1.41 -8.14
C LEU A 109 -10.57 2.93 -7.99
N ILE A 110 -11.75 3.51 -7.69
CA ILE A 110 -11.88 4.95 -7.46
C ILE A 110 -11.26 5.34 -6.12
N CYS A 111 -11.47 4.52 -5.08
CA CYS A 111 -10.83 4.72 -3.77
C CYS A 111 -9.30 4.67 -3.90
N MET A 112 -8.78 3.69 -4.63
CA MET A 112 -7.34 3.60 -4.92
C MET A 112 -6.84 4.84 -5.67
N ALA A 113 -7.53 5.29 -6.72
CA ALA A 113 -7.14 6.48 -7.46
C ALA A 113 -7.09 7.75 -6.58
N LEU A 114 -8.07 7.92 -5.70
CA LEU A 114 -8.06 8.99 -4.70
C LEU A 114 -6.85 8.88 -3.77
N ALA A 115 -6.56 7.68 -3.27
CA ALA A 115 -5.47 7.43 -2.35
C ALA A 115 -4.07 7.67 -2.98
N ILE A 116 -3.89 7.29 -4.25
CA ILE A 116 -2.69 7.61 -5.02
C ILE A 116 -2.58 9.12 -5.21
N GLY A 117 -3.68 9.80 -5.57
CA GLY A 117 -3.73 11.26 -5.66
C GLY A 117 -3.30 11.96 -4.37
N TRP A 118 -3.75 11.46 -3.23
CA TRP A 118 -3.31 11.94 -1.92
C TRP A 118 -1.83 11.69 -1.64
N SER A 119 -1.26 10.59 -2.12
CA SER A 119 0.14 10.24 -1.89
C SER A 119 1.13 11.25 -2.48
N PHE A 120 0.76 11.94 -3.57
CA PHE A 120 1.60 13.00 -4.17
C PHE A 120 1.80 14.22 -3.26
N PHE A 121 0.96 14.40 -2.23
CA PHE A 121 1.13 15.49 -1.26
C PHE A 121 2.13 15.15 -0.14
N TYR A 122 2.41 13.87 0.10
CA TYR A 122 3.13 13.42 1.31
C TYR A 122 4.36 12.56 1.03
N ALA A 123 4.51 12.04 -0.18
CA ALA A 123 5.58 11.13 -0.54
C ALA A 123 6.32 11.59 -1.79
N TRP A 124 7.52 11.05 -1.99
CA TRP A 124 8.33 11.33 -3.17
C TRP A 124 7.55 10.92 -4.42
N PRO A 125 7.46 11.78 -5.46
CA PRO A 125 6.68 11.47 -6.66
C PRO A 125 7.03 10.12 -7.28
N VAL A 126 8.30 9.73 -7.24
CA VAL A 126 8.78 8.42 -7.73
C VAL A 126 8.20 7.27 -6.91
N ILE A 127 8.21 7.36 -5.57
CA ILE A 127 7.64 6.35 -4.67
C ILE A 127 6.11 6.32 -4.79
N ALA A 128 5.46 7.48 -4.86
CA ALA A 128 4.01 7.58 -5.03
C ALA A 128 3.56 6.97 -6.37
N LEU A 129 4.32 7.18 -7.44
CA LEU A 129 4.04 6.61 -8.75
C LEU A 129 4.33 5.10 -8.79
N ALA A 130 5.44 4.66 -8.22
CA ALA A 130 5.80 3.25 -8.13
C ALA A 130 4.78 2.44 -7.33
N SER A 131 4.45 2.90 -6.11
CA SER A 131 3.40 2.30 -5.28
C SER A 131 2.04 2.37 -5.97
N GLY A 132 1.70 3.48 -6.61
CA GLY A 132 0.43 3.63 -7.32
C GLY A 132 0.26 2.63 -8.46
N ILE A 133 1.33 2.40 -9.25
CA ILE A 133 1.33 1.36 -10.30
C ILE A 133 1.30 -0.03 -9.66
N ALA A 134 2.08 -0.27 -8.60
CA ALA A 134 2.12 -1.55 -7.90
C ALA A 134 0.74 -1.96 -7.36
N PHE A 135 0.07 -1.02 -6.68
CA PHE A 135 -1.30 -1.18 -6.20
C PHE A 135 -2.28 -1.37 -7.36
N ALA A 136 -2.22 -0.55 -8.40
CA ALA A 136 -3.17 -0.64 -9.52
C ALA A 136 -3.10 -1.98 -10.28
N VAL A 137 -1.88 -2.48 -10.53
CA VAL A 137 -1.71 -3.79 -11.16
C VAL A 137 -2.19 -4.89 -10.22
N SER A 138 -1.77 -4.87 -8.95
CA SER A 138 -2.14 -5.89 -7.97
C SER A 138 -3.65 -5.92 -7.69
N GLU A 139 -4.31 -4.78 -7.71
CA GLU A 139 -5.77 -4.59 -7.60
C GLU A 139 -6.48 -5.19 -8.81
N THR A 140 -5.94 -5.02 -10.02
CA THR A 140 -6.53 -5.63 -11.22
C THR A 140 -6.49 -7.16 -11.15
N PHE A 141 -5.38 -7.73 -10.70
CA PHE A 141 -5.26 -9.18 -10.50
C PHE A 141 -6.19 -9.69 -9.40
N ASP A 142 -6.33 -8.93 -8.32
CA ASP A 142 -7.25 -9.28 -7.25
C ASP A 142 -8.71 -9.23 -7.72
N TRP A 143 -9.09 -8.18 -8.44
CA TRP A 143 -10.38 -8.10 -9.10
C TRP A 143 -10.67 -9.31 -9.98
N LEU A 144 -9.68 -9.78 -10.75
CA LEU A 144 -9.80 -11.01 -11.53
C LEU A 144 -10.04 -12.23 -10.62
N VAL A 145 -9.24 -12.40 -9.55
CA VAL A 145 -9.40 -13.51 -8.60
C VAL A 145 -10.79 -13.48 -7.95
N TYR A 146 -11.26 -12.34 -7.46
CA TYR A 146 -12.58 -12.22 -6.82
C TYR A 146 -13.74 -12.39 -7.78
N THR A 147 -13.59 -11.95 -9.04
CA THR A 147 -14.66 -12.05 -10.04
C THR A 147 -14.81 -13.49 -10.53
N PHE A 148 -13.70 -14.22 -10.70
CA PHE A 148 -13.73 -15.57 -11.27
C PHE A 148 -13.76 -16.69 -10.22
N THR A 149 -13.40 -16.42 -8.96
CA THR A 149 -13.39 -17.45 -7.92
C THR A 149 -14.57 -17.34 -6.95
N LYS A 150 -15.16 -18.49 -6.60
CA LYS A 150 -16.27 -18.60 -5.63
C LYS A 150 -15.85 -19.26 -4.32
N TYR A 151 -14.65 -18.95 -3.84
CA TYR A 151 -14.16 -19.50 -2.57
C TYR A 151 -14.80 -18.83 -1.34
N ARG A 152 -14.53 -19.37 -0.15
CA ARG A 152 -14.86 -18.74 1.14
C ARG A 152 -14.04 -17.46 1.33
N LEU A 153 -14.52 -16.52 2.14
CA LEU A 153 -13.86 -15.22 2.34
C LEU A 153 -12.43 -15.39 2.85
N SER A 154 -12.20 -16.25 3.83
CA SER A 154 -10.87 -16.54 4.36
C SER A 154 -9.89 -17.02 3.27
N THR A 155 -10.34 -17.91 2.39
CA THR A 155 -9.54 -18.43 1.27
C THR A 155 -9.30 -17.36 0.21
N ARG A 156 -10.29 -16.53 -0.10
CA ARG A 156 -10.13 -15.42 -1.07
C ARG A 156 -9.06 -14.45 -0.59
N ILE A 157 -9.10 -14.05 0.68
CA ILE A 157 -8.09 -13.14 1.26
C ILE A 157 -6.67 -13.69 1.07
N LEU A 158 -6.49 -14.99 1.35
CA LEU A 158 -5.18 -15.62 1.24
C LEU A 158 -4.72 -15.74 -0.22
N ILE A 159 -5.59 -16.13 -1.15
CA ILE A 159 -5.25 -16.27 -2.57
C ILE A 159 -5.01 -14.90 -3.21
N SER A 160 -5.89 -13.93 -2.95
CA SER A 160 -5.75 -12.52 -3.34
C SER A 160 -4.38 -11.99 -2.93
N SER A 161 -4.05 -12.11 -1.65
CA SER A 161 -2.77 -11.65 -1.11
C SER A 161 -1.58 -12.42 -1.70
N ALA A 162 -1.71 -13.73 -1.92
CA ALA A 162 -0.65 -14.55 -2.50
C ALA A 162 -0.32 -14.18 -3.96
N VAL A 163 -1.31 -13.70 -4.73
CA VAL A 163 -1.10 -13.22 -6.10
C VAL A 163 -0.65 -11.76 -6.10
N ALA A 164 -1.26 -10.91 -5.27
CA ALA A 164 -0.96 -9.49 -5.18
C ALA A 164 0.44 -9.21 -4.61
N ALA A 165 0.87 -9.94 -3.57
CA ALA A 165 2.13 -9.65 -2.89
C ALA A 165 3.37 -9.76 -3.77
N PRO A 166 3.55 -10.79 -4.63
CA PRO A 166 4.68 -10.84 -5.56
C PRO A 166 4.66 -9.73 -6.60
N ILE A 167 3.48 -9.42 -7.16
CA ILE A 167 3.30 -8.38 -8.18
C ILE A 167 3.66 -7.01 -7.59
N ASP A 168 3.04 -6.67 -6.46
CA ASP A 168 3.27 -5.43 -5.74
C ASP A 168 4.73 -5.29 -5.32
N THR A 169 5.32 -6.34 -4.73
CA THR A 169 6.72 -6.32 -4.27
C THR A 169 7.69 -6.09 -5.43
N SER A 170 7.42 -6.67 -6.61
CA SER A 170 8.29 -6.51 -7.76
C SER A 170 8.30 -5.06 -8.26
N ILE A 171 7.11 -4.46 -8.42
CA ILE A 171 6.97 -3.08 -8.90
C ILE A 171 7.46 -2.09 -7.83
N PHE A 172 7.13 -2.33 -6.56
CA PHE A 172 7.52 -1.49 -5.44
C PHE A 172 9.04 -1.47 -5.23
N LEU A 173 9.70 -2.64 -5.16
CA LEU A 173 11.15 -2.70 -4.98
C LEU A 173 11.88 -2.09 -6.17
N TYR A 174 11.37 -2.28 -7.40
CA TYR A 174 11.94 -1.60 -8.57
C TYR A 174 11.84 -0.07 -8.45
N GLY A 175 10.69 0.45 -8.05
CA GLY A 175 10.51 1.88 -7.85
C GLY A 175 11.30 2.46 -6.68
N ALA A 176 11.44 1.70 -5.59
CA ALA A 176 12.27 2.07 -4.45
C ALA A 176 13.76 2.13 -4.83
N ASP A 177 14.23 1.14 -5.60
CA ASP A 177 15.58 1.13 -6.14
C ASP A 177 15.82 2.33 -7.06
N LEU A 178 14.86 2.64 -7.95
CA LEU A 178 14.93 3.79 -8.83
C LEU A 178 14.94 5.13 -8.05
N ALA A 179 14.12 5.25 -7.01
CA ALA A 179 14.10 6.44 -6.16
C ALA A 179 15.45 6.63 -5.45
N GLN A 180 16.06 5.56 -4.94
CA GLN A 180 17.39 5.61 -4.33
C GLN A 180 18.48 5.99 -5.33
N GLN A 181 18.42 5.49 -6.57
CA GLN A 181 19.34 5.88 -7.64
C GLN A 181 19.24 7.38 -7.97
N MET A 182 18.02 7.92 -8.09
CA MET A 182 17.80 9.32 -8.46
C MET A 182 18.24 10.32 -7.38
N GLU A 183 18.04 9.98 -6.11
CA GLU A 183 18.17 10.94 -5.01
C GLU A 183 19.49 10.79 -4.26
N PHE A 184 20.01 9.57 -4.16
CA PHE A 184 21.27 9.27 -3.47
C PHE A 184 22.39 8.82 -4.41
N GLY A 185 22.13 8.68 -5.72
CA GLY A 185 23.15 8.27 -6.71
C GLY A 185 23.67 6.84 -6.51
N LEU A 186 22.89 5.98 -5.86
CA LEU A 186 23.28 4.62 -5.51
C LEU A 186 23.29 3.68 -6.72
N GLU A 187 24.06 2.59 -6.65
CA GLU A 187 24.07 1.58 -7.72
C GLU A 187 22.77 0.74 -7.78
N PRO A 188 22.39 0.24 -8.96
CA PRO A 188 21.18 -0.57 -9.12
C PRO A 188 21.17 -1.88 -8.33
N GLY A 189 19.98 -2.25 -7.87
CA GLY A 189 19.66 -3.52 -7.23
C GLY A 189 20.06 -3.59 -5.77
N ASN A 190 20.24 -2.46 -5.09
CA ASN A 190 20.49 -2.45 -3.64
C ASN A 190 19.27 -2.94 -2.88
N THR A 191 18.08 -2.51 -3.30
CA THR A 191 16.82 -2.95 -2.71
C THR A 191 16.20 -4.11 -3.48
N LEU A 192 16.28 -4.09 -4.82
CA LEU A 192 15.75 -5.12 -5.69
C LEU A 192 16.76 -6.26 -5.90
N HIS A 193 16.70 -7.28 -5.04
CA HIS A 193 17.40 -8.54 -5.23
C HIS A 193 16.59 -9.71 -4.63
N LEU A 194 16.94 -10.94 -4.99
CA LEU A 194 16.11 -12.11 -4.72
C LEU A 194 15.79 -12.32 -3.23
N ALA A 195 16.78 -12.10 -2.35
CA ALA A 195 16.59 -12.28 -0.91
C ALA A 195 15.57 -11.28 -0.34
N ASN A 196 15.73 -9.98 -0.61
CA ASN A 196 14.74 -8.96 -0.24
C ASN A 196 13.36 -9.22 -0.85
N TRP A 197 13.31 -9.64 -2.12
CA TRP A 197 12.04 -9.96 -2.78
C TRP A 197 11.26 -11.07 -2.05
N ILE A 198 11.93 -12.16 -1.67
CA ILE A 198 11.33 -13.26 -0.90
C ILE A 198 10.87 -12.77 0.48
N VAL A 199 11.75 -12.04 1.19
CA VAL A 199 11.48 -11.54 2.54
C VAL A 199 10.29 -10.58 2.55
N PHE A 200 10.15 -9.73 1.54
CA PHE A 200 9.02 -8.81 1.41
C PHE A 200 7.71 -9.56 1.16
N ILE A 201 7.72 -10.58 0.31
CA ILE A 201 6.53 -11.40 0.05
C ILE A 201 6.12 -12.13 1.33
N ILE A 202 7.06 -12.76 2.03
CA ILE A 202 6.78 -13.43 3.31
C ILE A 202 6.21 -12.44 4.32
N GLY A 203 6.84 -11.26 4.47
CA GLY A 203 6.38 -10.20 5.35
C GLY A 203 4.93 -9.77 5.09
N LYS A 204 4.58 -9.57 3.81
CA LYS A 204 3.20 -9.22 3.39
C LYS A 204 2.22 -10.37 3.66
N MET A 205 2.65 -11.61 3.41
CA MET A 205 1.81 -12.80 3.61
C MET A 205 1.53 -13.12 5.08
N ILE A 206 2.42 -12.74 6.02
CA ILE A 206 2.16 -12.93 7.46
C ILE A 206 0.86 -12.24 7.88
N GLY A 207 0.66 -10.99 7.48
CA GLY A 207 -0.56 -10.24 7.79
C GLY A 207 -1.81 -10.91 7.20
N ALA A 208 -1.75 -11.28 5.92
CA ALA A 208 -2.83 -11.98 5.22
C ALA A 208 -3.16 -13.32 5.87
N PHE A 209 -2.16 -14.11 6.26
CA PHE A 209 -2.34 -15.41 6.91
C PHE A 209 -3.01 -15.27 8.29
N VAL A 210 -2.56 -14.32 9.11
CA VAL A 210 -3.13 -14.07 10.44
C VAL A 210 -4.60 -13.69 10.34
N ILE A 211 -4.94 -12.75 9.45
CA ILE A 211 -6.33 -12.31 9.27
C ILE A 211 -7.18 -13.40 8.64
N SER A 212 -6.69 -14.07 7.59
CA SER A 212 -7.39 -15.20 6.96
C SER A 212 -7.74 -16.28 7.98
N ASN A 213 -6.79 -16.65 8.85
CA ASN A 213 -7.03 -17.63 9.91
C ASN A 213 -8.04 -17.13 10.96
N ALA A 214 -7.98 -15.86 11.34
CA ALA A 214 -8.93 -15.26 12.26
C ALA A 214 -10.36 -15.24 11.69
N VAL A 215 -10.52 -14.88 10.41
CA VAL A 215 -11.79 -14.91 9.68
C VAL A 215 -12.30 -16.34 9.57
N ARG A 216 -11.43 -17.30 9.22
CA ARG A 216 -11.78 -18.72 9.12
C ARG A 216 -12.34 -19.28 10.42
N ARG A 217 -11.74 -18.92 11.56
CA ARG A 217 -12.27 -19.31 12.88
C ARG A 217 -13.68 -18.78 13.14
N GLN A 218 -14.01 -17.59 12.64
CA GLN A 218 -15.35 -17.02 12.77
C GLN A 218 -16.36 -17.65 11.81
N GLU A 219 -15.93 -17.99 10.59
CA GLU A 219 -16.71 -18.78 9.62
C GLU A 219 -17.03 -20.17 10.19
N ASP A 220 -16.02 -20.87 10.73
CA ASP A 220 -16.18 -22.20 11.32
C ASP A 220 -17.06 -22.17 12.59
N ALA A 221 -17.07 -21.04 13.31
CA ALA A 221 -17.97 -20.79 14.46
C ALA A 221 -19.40 -20.37 14.05
N GLY A 222 -19.70 -20.25 12.75
CA GLY A 222 -21.02 -19.87 12.23
C GLY A 222 -21.42 -18.41 12.50
N ARG A 223 -20.49 -17.55 12.92
CA ARG A 223 -20.75 -16.13 13.21
C ARG A 223 -20.76 -15.25 11.97
N ILE A 224 -20.08 -15.71 10.91
CA ILE A 224 -19.97 -15.03 9.62
C ILE A 224 -20.33 -16.04 8.55
N ASN A 225 -21.19 -15.65 7.61
CA ASN A 225 -21.55 -16.51 6.49
C ASN A 225 -20.33 -16.69 5.55
N PRO A 226 -19.83 -17.92 5.34
CA PRO A 226 -18.63 -18.17 4.52
C PRO A 226 -18.82 -17.81 3.04
N HIS A 227 -20.07 -17.65 2.59
CA HIS A 227 -20.45 -17.45 1.19
C HIS A 227 -21.22 -16.15 0.93
N GLU A 228 -21.35 -15.26 1.92
CA GLU A 228 -21.88 -13.92 1.66
C GLU A 228 -20.87 -13.13 0.82
N ALA A 229 -21.21 -13.01 -0.47
CA ALA A 229 -20.56 -12.13 -1.44
C ALA A 229 -20.72 -10.67 -1.02
#